data_AF-A0A914ES53-F1
#
_entry.id   AF-A0A914ES53-F1
#
_cell.length_a   1.000
_cell.length_b   1.000
_cell.length_c   1.000
_cell.angle_alpha   90.00
_cell.angle_beta   90.00
_cell.angle_gamma   90.00
#
_symmetry.space_group_name_H-M   'P 1'
#
loop_
_entity.id
_entity.type
_entity.pdbx_description
1 polymer ?
#
loop_
_entity_poly.entity_id
_entity_poly.type
_entity_poly.pdbx_seq_one_letter_code
_entity_poly.pdbx_strand_id
1 'polypeptide(L)'
;MPKLCDTDDVPLESQPSSCQFCKCDTLKLYCCPKCSAFYCSLKCYKSKQHAKCSEQFYQDQIEITVNGNIKTEVKVDERLKTATSFEDYMKKMKEVDKNKTEEEINPQLEADEDEELLFDSDEEPEYLSKILDNTVTDYEKQDMEDINMRLMKAGVGSLMEDDDEQMEKLYNLLNDDEKKAFTRLAEKMHYDEIGISNSCFKKQNK
;
A
#
# COMPACT_ATOMS: atom_id res chain seq x y z
N MET A 1 5.31 -9.70 -14.19
CA MET A 1 3.91 -10.16 -14.38
C MET A 1 3.93 -11.58 -14.94
N PRO A 2 3.03 -12.48 -14.51
CA PRO A 2 2.88 -13.79 -15.14
C PRO A 2 2.47 -13.57 -16.60
N LYS A 3 3.28 -14.05 -17.54
CA LYS A 3 2.96 -13.94 -18.96
C LYS A 3 1.81 -14.92 -19.27
N LEU A 4 0.77 -14.44 -19.97
CA LEU A 4 -0.04 -15.38 -20.75
C LEU A 4 0.90 -16.10 -21.71
N CYS A 5 0.60 -17.35 -22.06
CA CYS A 5 1.32 -17.95 -23.17
C CYS A 5 1.06 -17.10 -24.41
N ASP A 6 2.03 -16.28 -24.79
CA ASP A 6 2.05 -15.60 -26.08
C ASP A 6 2.07 -16.70 -27.15
N THR A 7 1.05 -16.70 -27.98
CA THR A 7 0.73 -17.74 -28.96
C THR A 7 1.59 -17.69 -30.23
N ASP A 8 2.69 -16.94 -30.24
CA ASP A 8 3.33 -16.55 -31.50
C ASP A 8 4.54 -17.40 -31.93
N ASP A 9 4.93 -18.43 -31.17
CA ASP A 9 6.08 -19.28 -31.55
C ASP A 9 5.94 -20.78 -31.19
N VAL A 10 4.71 -21.28 -31.00
CA VAL A 10 4.49 -22.71 -30.69
C VAL A 10 3.53 -23.34 -31.71
N PRO A 11 3.96 -24.35 -32.50
CA PRO A 11 3.08 -25.12 -33.38
C PRO A 11 1.83 -25.61 -32.63
N LEU A 12 0.66 -25.38 -33.25
CA LEU A 12 -0.70 -25.43 -32.69
C LEU A 12 -1.17 -26.81 -32.16
N GLU A 13 -0.30 -27.81 -32.00
CA GLU A 13 -0.70 -29.21 -31.78
C GLU A 13 -0.36 -29.79 -30.39
N SER A 14 0.13 -28.99 -29.43
CA SER A 14 0.47 -29.51 -28.08
C SER A 14 0.24 -28.55 -26.91
N GLN A 15 -0.59 -27.53 -27.06
CA GLN A 15 -1.04 -26.72 -25.93
C GLN A 15 -1.96 -27.57 -25.05
N PRO A 16 -1.69 -27.74 -23.75
CA PRO A 16 -2.58 -28.50 -22.89
C PRO A 16 -3.95 -27.82 -22.84
N SER A 17 -5.01 -28.61 -22.99
CA SER A 17 -6.40 -28.09 -22.95
C SER A 17 -6.93 -27.92 -21.53
N SER A 18 -6.22 -28.44 -20.53
CA SER A 18 -6.67 -28.52 -19.14
C SER A 18 -5.65 -27.98 -18.15
N CYS A 19 -6.17 -27.40 -17.06
CA CYS A 19 -5.37 -26.98 -15.93
C CYS A 19 -4.76 -28.20 -15.21
N GLN A 20 -3.47 -28.18 -14.91
CA GLN A 20 -2.79 -29.31 -14.28
C GLN A 20 -3.17 -29.52 -12.80
N PHE A 21 -3.82 -28.52 -12.19
CA PHE A 21 -4.18 -28.51 -10.77
C PHE A 21 -5.64 -28.86 -10.51
N CYS A 22 -6.58 -28.24 -11.26
CA CYS A 22 -8.01 -28.51 -11.12
C CYS A 22 -8.58 -29.42 -12.23
N LYS A 23 -7.80 -29.73 -13.26
CA LYS A 23 -8.20 -30.56 -14.43
C LYS A 23 -9.41 -30.03 -15.20
N CYS A 24 -9.79 -28.77 -14.98
CA CYS A 24 -10.83 -28.13 -15.78
C CYS A 24 -10.27 -27.80 -17.16
N ASP A 25 -11.05 -28.10 -18.19
CA ASP A 25 -10.76 -27.65 -19.55
C ASP A 25 -11.10 -26.18 -19.67
N THR A 26 -10.10 -25.36 -19.99
CA THR A 26 -10.26 -23.91 -20.15
C THR A 26 -9.41 -23.43 -21.31
N LEU A 27 -9.99 -22.59 -22.17
CA LEU A 27 -9.33 -22.08 -23.38
C LEU A 27 -8.14 -21.15 -23.10
N LYS A 28 -8.03 -20.59 -21.89
CA LYS A 28 -6.96 -19.66 -21.50
C LYS A 28 -6.21 -20.23 -20.30
N LEU A 29 -5.05 -20.82 -20.54
CA LEU A 29 -4.14 -21.29 -19.51
C LEU A 29 -2.92 -20.38 -19.43
N TYR A 30 -2.46 -20.15 -18.21
CA TYR A 30 -1.21 -19.48 -17.92
C TYR A 30 -0.12 -20.53 -17.68
N CYS A 31 1.12 -20.19 -17.98
CA CYS A 31 2.26 -21.07 -17.77
C CYS A 31 3.16 -20.54 -16.63
N CYS A 32 3.54 -21.40 -15.69
CA CYS A 32 4.46 -21.02 -14.63
C CYS A 32 5.90 -20.92 -15.18
N PRO A 33 6.61 -19.78 -15.04
CA PRO A 33 7.96 -19.64 -15.59
C PRO A 33 9.02 -20.50 -14.89
N LYS A 34 8.74 -20.99 -13.66
CA LYS A 34 9.68 -21.81 -12.88
C LYS A 34 9.59 -23.30 -13.21
N CYS A 35 8.39 -23.82 -13.45
CA CYS A 35 8.15 -25.25 -13.62
C CYS A 35 7.42 -25.62 -14.92
N SER A 36 7.05 -24.64 -15.73
CA SER A 36 6.27 -24.78 -16.98
C SER A 36 4.90 -25.45 -16.80
N ALA A 37 4.37 -25.49 -15.58
CA ALA A 37 3.04 -26.04 -15.32
C ALA A 37 1.93 -25.08 -15.75
N PHE A 38 0.85 -25.63 -16.31
CA PHE A 38 -0.28 -24.86 -16.82
C PHE A 38 -1.40 -24.73 -15.80
N TYR A 39 -1.90 -23.51 -15.60
CA TYR A 39 -2.95 -23.19 -14.64
C TYR A 39 -3.99 -22.25 -15.22
N CYS A 40 -5.26 -22.41 -14.84
CA CYS A 40 -6.36 -21.58 -15.35
C CYS A 40 -6.57 -20.26 -14.57
N SER A 41 -6.11 -20.19 -13.32
CA SER A 41 -6.37 -19.05 -12.44
C SER A 41 -5.35 -18.93 -11.32
N LEU A 42 -5.29 -17.76 -10.69
CA LEU A 42 -4.45 -17.54 -9.50
C LEU A 42 -4.77 -18.52 -8.36
N LYS A 43 -6.02 -19.00 -8.23
CA LYS A 43 -6.38 -20.03 -7.25
C LYS A 43 -5.61 -21.34 -7.50
N CYS A 44 -5.44 -21.72 -8.76
CA CYS A 44 -4.65 -22.90 -9.13
C CYS A 44 -3.15 -22.65 -8.97
N TYR A 45 -2.67 -21.44 -9.27
CA TYR A 45 -1.27 -21.06 -9.06
C TYR A 45 -0.86 -21.06 -7.57
N LYS A 46 -1.75 -20.64 -6.67
CA LYS A 46 -1.55 -20.63 -5.20
C LYS A 46 -1.99 -21.94 -4.53
N SER A 47 -2.37 -22.96 -5.30
CA SER A 47 -2.83 -24.23 -4.73
C SER A 47 -1.70 -24.95 -3.99
N LYS A 48 -2.05 -25.83 -3.04
CA LYS A 48 -1.07 -26.64 -2.30
C LYS A 48 -0.16 -27.47 -3.21
N GLN A 49 -0.67 -27.86 -4.38
CA GLN A 49 0.10 -28.61 -5.39
C GLN A 49 1.17 -27.74 -6.08
N HIS A 50 1.02 -26.41 -6.07
CA HIS A 50 1.95 -25.44 -6.66
C HIS A 50 2.55 -24.48 -5.61
N ALA A 51 2.53 -24.87 -4.33
CA ALA A 51 3.03 -24.05 -3.22
C ALA A 51 4.52 -23.70 -3.38
N LYS A 52 5.36 -24.66 -3.76
CA LYS A 52 6.81 -24.45 -3.90
C LYS A 52 7.19 -23.31 -4.85
N CYS A 53 6.55 -23.23 -6.02
CA CYS A 53 6.87 -22.18 -7.00
C CYS A 53 6.22 -20.84 -6.63
N SER A 54 5.01 -20.86 -6.07
CA SER A 54 4.33 -19.65 -5.64
C SER A 54 4.98 -19.00 -4.43
N GLU A 55 5.38 -19.78 -3.42
CA GLU A 55 6.09 -19.29 -2.23
C GLU A 55 7.45 -18.70 -2.58
N GLN A 56 8.25 -19.37 -3.41
CA GLN A 56 9.52 -18.81 -3.86
C GLN A 56 9.31 -17.50 -4.63
N PHE A 57 8.29 -17.42 -5.49
CA PHE A 57 8.00 -16.17 -6.18
C PHE A 57 7.67 -15.04 -5.18
N TYR A 58 6.84 -15.30 -4.16
CA TYR A 58 6.55 -14.30 -3.13
C TYR A 58 7.80 -13.89 -2.33
N GLN A 59 8.65 -14.85 -1.96
CA GLN A 59 9.92 -14.58 -1.28
C GLN A 59 10.82 -13.70 -2.15
N ASP A 60 11.01 -14.06 -3.42
CA ASP A 60 11.80 -13.26 -4.36
C ASP A 60 11.24 -11.83 -4.49
N GLN A 61 9.91 -11.66 -4.58
CA GLN A 61 9.29 -10.33 -4.65
C GLN A 61 9.52 -9.52 -3.37
N ILE A 62 9.46 -10.14 -2.19
CA ILE A 62 9.73 -9.48 -0.91
C ILE A 62 11.20 -9.09 -0.83
N GLU A 63 12.13 -9.98 -1.16
CA GLU A 63 13.56 -9.69 -1.15
C GLU A 63 13.92 -8.56 -2.11
N ILE A 64 13.35 -8.54 -3.32
CA ILE A 64 13.54 -7.44 -4.28
C ILE A 64 13.00 -6.13 -3.70
N THR A 65 11.86 -6.16 -3.03
CA THR A 65 11.23 -4.95 -2.46
C THR A 65 11.98 -4.43 -1.23
N VAL A 66 12.48 -5.33 -0.38
CA VAL A 66 13.18 -5.00 0.87
C VAL A 66 14.62 -4.59 0.60
N ASN A 67 15.32 -5.30 -0.29
CA ASN A 67 16.71 -5.01 -0.63
C ASN A 67 16.82 -3.92 -1.71
N GLY A 68 15.78 -3.75 -2.52
CA GLY A 68 15.65 -2.70 -3.51
C GLY A 68 14.71 -1.61 -3.01
N ASN A 69 15.20 -0.75 -2.12
CA ASN A 69 14.63 0.59 -1.97
C ASN A 69 14.47 1.21 -3.37
N ILE A 70 13.23 1.29 -3.83
CA ILE A 70 12.72 2.12 -4.94
C ILE A 70 13.69 2.22 -6.13
N LYS A 71 13.76 1.15 -6.93
CA LYS A 71 14.13 1.29 -8.36
C LYS A 71 12.88 1.23 -9.22
N THR A 72 11.92 2.10 -8.95
CA THR A 72 11.10 2.60 -10.03
C THR A 72 12.01 3.48 -10.87
N GLU A 73 12.51 2.94 -11.99
CA GLU A 73 13.12 3.71 -13.06
C GLU A 73 12.01 4.58 -13.72
N VAL A 74 11.45 5.50 -12.95
CA VAL A 74 10.90 6.72 -13.53
C VAL A 74 12.14 7.46 -14.00
N LYS A 75 12.22 7.74 -15.31
CA LYS A 75 13.15 8.74 -15.83
C LYS A 75 12.77 10.05 -15.16
N VAL A 76 13.34 10.30 -13.98
CA VAL A 76 13.24 11.57 -13.30
C VAL A 76 14.02 12.54 -14.16
N ASP A 77 13.27 13.34 -14.89
CA ASP A 77 13.75 14.48 -15.65
C ASP A 77 14.73 15.27 -14.77
N GLU A 78 15.86 15.70 -15.31
CA GLU A 78 16.93 16.36 -14.55
C GLU A 78 16.49 17.67 -13.89
N ARG A 79 15.29 18.15 -14.23
CA ARG A 79 14.59 19.27 -13.57
C ARG A 79 14.14 18.98 -12.13
N LEU A 80 14.03 17.71 -11.70
CA LEU A 80 13.57 17.37 -10.33
C LEU A 80 14.70 17.29 -9.28
N LYS A 81 15.92 17.73 -9.61
CA LYS A 81 17.03 17.83 -8.63
C LYS A 81 17.00 19.12 -7.81
N THR A 82 16.07 20.04 -8.09
CA THR A 82 15.97 21.35 -7.41
C THR A 82 14.75 21.48 -6.51
N ALA A 83 14.02 20.40 -6.24
CA ALA A 83 12.94 20.42 -5.26
C ALA A 83 13.52 20.60 -3.84
N THR A 84 13.75 21.85 -3.46
CA THR A 84 14.05 22.22 -2.07
C THR A 84 12.88 21.79 -1.18
N SER A 85 13.18 21.29 0.02
CA SER A 85 12.16 20.91 1.00
C SER A 85 11.15 22.04 1.21
N PHE A 86 9.89 21.70 1.46
CA PHE A 86 8.83 22.67 1.77
C PHE A 86 9.22 23.63 2.91
N GLU A 87 9.99 23.15 3.88
CA GLU A 87 10.54 23.96 4.96
C GLU A 87 11.59 24.98 4.48
N ASP A 88 12.46 24.58 3.56
CA ASP A 88 13.46 25.46 2.95
C ASP A 88 12.78 26.53 2.07
N TYR A 89 11.71 26.17 1.36
CA TYR A 89 10.89 27.10 0.58
C TYR A 89 10.24 28.17 1.48
N MET A 90 9.59 27.75 2.58
CA MET A 90 8.99 28.69 3.54
C MET A 90 10.02 29.59 4.24
N LYS A 91 11.21 29.08 4.51
CA LYS A 91 12.30 29.86 5.12
C LYS A 91 12.81 30.92 4.14
N LYS A 92 13.00 30.56 2.87
CA LYS A 92 13.46 31.45 1.82
C LYS A 92 12.45 32.56 1.50
N MET A 93 11.15 32.25 1.53
CA MET A 93 10.09 33.26 1.39
C MET A 93 9.99 34.26 2.55
N LYS A 94 10.41 33.88 3.77
CA LYS A 94 10.46 34.81 4.91
C LYS A 94 11.61 35.82 4.82
N GLU A 95 12.63 35.55 4.01
CA GLU A 95 13.80 36.41 3.81
C GLU A 95 13.68 37.32 2.58
N VAL A 96 12.62 37.19 1.77
CA VAL A 96 12.38 38.09 0.62
C VAL A 96 11.90 39.45 1.14
N ASP A 97 12.72 40.48 0.91
CA ASP A 97 12.45 41.88 1.21
C ASP A 97 11.05 42.32 0.74
N LYS A 98 10.28 42.98 1.63
CA LYS A 98 8.91 43.48 1.38
C LYS A 98 8.80 44.56 0.29
N ASN A 99 9.89 44.88 -0.41
CA ASN A 99 9.98 45.99 -1.37
C ASN A 99 10.20 45.55 -2.82
N LYS A 100 10.08 44.26 -3.15
CA LYS A 100 10.12 43.82 -4.55
C LYS A 100 8.74 43.89 -5.20
N THR A 101 8.68 44.48 -6.39
CA THR A 101 7.50 44.49 -7.26
C THR A 101 7.14 43.07 -7.71
N GLU A 102 5.86 42.83 -7.97
CA GLU A 102 5.30 41.51 -8.35
C GLU A 102 6.05 40.86 -9.53
N GLU A 103 6.63 41.67 -10.43
CA GLU A 103 7.42 41.25 -11.58
C GLU A 103 8.77 40.60 -11.23
N GLU A 104 9.37 40.90 -10.07
CA GLU A 104 10.67 40.33 -9.67
C GLU A 104 10.54 39.02 -8.86
N ILE A 105 9.34 38.74 -8.33
CA ILE A 105 9.05 37.57 -7.50
C ILE A 105 8.61 36.38 -8.37
N ASN A 106 7.98 36.68 -9.50
CA ASN A 106 7.49 35.69 -10.44
C ASN A 106 8.40 35.70 -11.69
N PRO A 107 9.38 34.78 -11.81
CA PRO A 107 10.15 34.68 -13.04
C PRO A 107 9.14 34.48 -14.17
N GLN A 108 9.10 35.43 -15.11
CA GLN A 108 8.37 35.25 -16.35
C GLN A 108 9.00 34.03 -17.01
N LEU A 109 8.33 32.88 -16.87
CA LEU A 109 8.60 31.72 -17.69
C LEU A 109 8.40 32.20 -19.13
N GLU A 110 9.47 32.28 -19.89
CA GLU A 110 9.40 32.40 -21.35
C GLU A 110 8.63 31.16 -21.80
N ALA A 111 7.33 31.33 -22.05
CA ALA A 111 6.54 30.29 -22.67
C ALA A 111 7.08 30.13 -24.08
N ASP A 112 7.77 29.02 -24.33
CA ASP A 112 8.07 28.59 -25.70
C ASP A 112 6.73 28.53 -26.44
N GLU A 113 6.60 29.27 -27.54
CA GLU A 113 5.36 29.32 -28.34
C GLU A 113 4.96 27.93 -28.89
N ASP A 114 5.88 26.96 -28.81
CA ASP A 114 5.73 25.55 -29.19
C ASP A 114 5.51 24.59 -28.00
N GLU A 115 5.55 25.05 -26.75
CA GLU A 115 5.16 24.23 -25.58
C GLU A 115 3.63 24.23 -25.47
N GLU A 116 2.99 23.14 -25.92
CA GLU A 116 1.59 22.86 -25.59
C GLU A 116 1.44 22.88 -24.06
N LEU A 117 0.92 23.98 -23.53
CA LEU A 117 0.40 24.05 -22.18
C LEU A 117 -0.71 23.00 -22.09
N LEU A 118 -0.40 21.87 -21.48
CA LEU A 118 -1.36 20.92 -20.92
C LEU A 118 -2.14 21.67 -19.84
N PHE A 119 -3.06 22.51 -20.30
CA PHE A 119 -4.12 23.09 -19.51
C PHE A 119 -4.86 21.89 -18.90
N ASP A 120 -4.92 21.86 -17.56
CA ASP A 120 -5.73 20.89 -16.83
C ASP A 120 -7.12 20.90 -17.45
N SER A 121 -7.39 19.89 -18.28
CA SER A 121 -8.72 19.66 -18.80
C SER A 121 -9.52 19.12 -17.64
N ASP A 122 -10.21 20.03 -16.94
CA ASP A 122 -11.35 19.74 -16.07
C ASP A 122 -12.53 19.06 -16.83
N GLU A 123 -12.27 18.49 -18.01
CA GLU A 123 -13.25 18.05 -19.00
C GLU A 123 -13.01 16.61 -19.47
N GLU A 124 -12.45 15.73 -18.61
CA GLU A 124 -12.55 14.28 -18.84
C GLU A 124 -13.37 13.59 -17.74
N PRO A 125 -14.71 13.77 -17.72
CA PRO A 125 -15.59 13.07 -16.78
C PRO A 125 -15.50 11.54 -16.91
N GLU A 126 -14.99 11.05 -18.05
CA GLU A 126 -14.70 9.64 -18.28
C GLU A 126 -13.53 9.13 -17.43
N TYR A 127 -12.53 9.94 -17.10
CA TYR A 127 -11.42 9.54 -16.23
C TYR A 127 -11.91 9.27 -14.81
N LEU A 128 -12.71 10.20 -14.26
CA LEU A 128 -13.32 10.04 -12.93
C LEU A 128 -14.29 8.85 -12.91
N SER A 129 -15.11 8.68 -13.95
CA SER A 129 -16.00 7.52 -14.08
C SER A 129 -15.20 6.22 -14.13
N LYS A 130 -14.11 6.19 -14.90
CA LYS A 130 -13.24 5.02 -15.05
C LYS A 130 -12.48 4.68 -13.77
N ILE A 131 -12.03 5.68 -13.01
CA ILE A 131 -11.45 5.45 -11.68
C ILE A 131 -12.51 4.88 -10.75
N LEU A 132 -13.72 5.45 -10.73
CA LEU A 132 -14.81 4.97 -9.89
C LEU A 132 -15.13 3.50 -10.23
N ASP A 133 -15.29 3.16 -11.51
CA ASP A 133 -15.57 1.78 -11.93
C ASP A 133 -14.44 0.82 -11.58
N ASN A 134 -13.18 1.23 -11.79
CA ASN A 134 -12.02 0.41 -11.42
C ASN A 134 -11.95 0.20 -9.91
N THR A 135 -12.18 1.25 -9.11
CA THR A 135 -12.14 1.14 -7.64
C THR A 135 -13.28 0.29 -7.12
N VAL A 136 -14.51 0.50 -7.60
CA VAL A 136 -15.69 -0.31 -7.22
C VAL A 136 -15.47 -1.78 -7.57
N THR A 137 -15.02 -2.07 -8.80
CA THR A 137 -14.75 -3.46 -9.20
C THR A 137 -13.59 -4.09 -8.42
N ASP A 138 -12.58 -3.32 -8.01
CA ASP A 138 -11.51 -3.81 -7.15
C ASP A 138 -11.99 -4.07 -5.72
N TYR A 139 -12.92 -3.27 -5.20
CA TYR A 139 -13.57 -3.51 -3.90
C TYR A 139 -14.49 -4.74 -3.94
N GLU A 140 -15.30 -4.91 -4.98
CA GLU A 140 -16.21 -6.06 -5.14
C GLU A 140 -15.46 -7.39 -5.35
N LYS A 141 -14.26 -7.34 -5.93
CA LYS A 141 -13.40 -8.52 -6.12
C LYS A 141 -12.55 -8.84 -4.89
N GLN A 142 -12.40 -7.89 -3.96
CA GLN A 142 -11.72 -8.13 -2.71
C GLN A 142 -12.65 -8.84 -1.74
N ASP A 143 -12.14 -9.90 -1.13
CA ASP A 143 -12.85 -10.54 -0.02
C ASP A 143 -12.91 -9.54 1.15
N MET A 144 -14.02 -9.52 1.89
CA MET A 144 -14.13 -8.72 3.12
C MET A 144 -13.01 -9.07 4.10
N GLU A 145 -12.53 -10.31 4.05
CA GLU A 145 -11.38 -10.81 4.81
C GLU A 145 -10.05 -10.17 4.36
N ASP A 146 -9.87 -9.90 3.06
CA ASP A 146 -8.67 -9.21 2.53
C ASP A 146 -8.68 -7.72 2.91
N ILE A 147 -9.87 -7.09 2.89
CA ILE A 147 -10.06 -5.70 3.32
C ILE A 147 -9.78 -5.59 4.83
N ASN A 148 -10.37 -6.48 5.63
CA ASN A 148 -10.14 -6.54 7.07
C ASN A 148 -8.67 -6.81 7.41
N MET A 149 -7.99 -7.69 6.68
CA MET A 149 -6.55 -7.93 6.87
C MET A 149 -5.71 -6.68 6.58
N ARG A 150 -6.05 -5.90 5.55
CA ARG A 150 -5.36 -4.63 5.25
C ARG A 150 -5.62 -3.57 6.31
N LEU A 151 -6.86 -3.44 6.76
CA LEU A 151 -7.24 -2.53 7.84
C LEU A 151 -6.56 -2.92 9.14
N MET A 152 -6.51 -4.21 9.48
CA MET A 152 -5.80 -4.74 10.65
C MET A 152 -4.30 -4.44 10.55
N LYS A 153 -3.71 -4.62 9.37
CA LYS A 153 -2.29 -4.28 9.11
C LYS A 153 -2.01 -2.78 9.19
N ALA A 154 -2.99 -1.95 8.86
CA ALA A 154 -2.91 -0.49 8.99
C ALA A 154 -3.20 0.01 10.44
N GLY A 155 -3.52 -0.90 11.37
CA GLY A 155 -3.90 -0.53 12.74
C GLY A 155 -5.30 0.08 12.85
N VAL A 156 -6.11 -0.02 11.79
CA VAL A 156 -7.47 0.53 11.68
C VAL A 156 -8.55 -0.56 11.84
N GLY A 157 -8.19 -1.83 11.64
CA GLY A 157 -9.12 -2.98 11.62
C GLY A 157 -9.46 -3.55 12.99
N SER A 158 -9.94 -2.71 13.92
CA SER A 158 -10.43 -3.11 15.25
C SER A 158 -11.96 -3.00 15.34
N LEU A 159 -12.69 -3.46 14.32
CA LEU A 159 -14.15 -3.46 14.35
C LEU A 159 -14.70 -4.85 14.02
N MET A 160 -14.17 -5.86 14.70
CA MET A 160 -14.90 -7.12 14.90
C MET A 160 -15.84 -6.89 16.09
N GLU A 161 -17.05 -7.43 16.03
CA GLU A 161 -18.14 -7.12 16.98
C GLU A 161 -17.88 -7.54 18.45
N ASP A 162 -16.76 -8.24 18.72
CA ASP A 162 -16.40 -8.80 20.03
C ASP A 162 -14.98 -8.37 20.49
N ASP A 163 -14.73 -7.06 20.56
CA ASP A 163 -13.46 -6.48 21.03
C ASP A 163 -13.05 -7.01 22.41
N ASP A 164 -14.03 -7.23 23.30
CA ASP A 164 -13.81 -7.76 24.66
C ASP A 164 -13.27 -9.19 24.64
N GLU A 165 -13.77 -10.07 23.75
CA GLU A 165 -13.27 -11.44 23.65
C GLU A 165 -11.84 -11.49 23.11
N GLN A 166 -11.51 -10.63 22.15
CA GLN A 166 -10.16 -10.58 21.59
C GLN A 166 -9.16 -10.07 22.62
N MET A 167 -9.54 -9.05 23.39
CA MET A 167 -8.72 -8.51 24.48
C MET A 167 -8.48 -9.56 25.57
N GLU A 168 -9.51 -10.31 25.96
CA GLU A 168 -9.39 -11.42 26.91
C GLU A 168 -8.49 -12.55 26.38
N LYS A 169 -8.62 -12.92 25.09
CA LYS A 169 -7.74 -13.93 24.47
C LYS A 169 -6.28 -13.49 24.50
N LEU A 170 -5.98 -12.22 24.19
CA LEU A 170 -4.63 -11.67 24.26
C LEU A 170 -4.11 -11.58 25.69
N TYR A 171 -4.93 -11.10 26.63
CA TYR A 171 -4.55 -10.99 28.04
C TYR A 171 -4.22 -12.37 28.63
N ASN A 172 -4.95 -13.42 28.25
CA ASN A 172 -4.70 -14.78 28.72
C ASN A 172 -3.42 -15.42 28.16
N LEU A 173 -2.85 -14.91 27.06
CA LEU A 173 -1.56 -15.35 26.51
C LEU A 173 -0.35 -14.83 27.30
N LEU A 174 -0.52 -13.81 28.14
CA LEU A 174 0.57 -13.23 28.93
C LEU A 174 0.90 -14.10 30.15
N ASN A 175 2.17 -14.12 30.53
CA ASN A 175 2.61 -14.71 31.79
C ASN A 175 2.20 -13.84 32.99
N ASP A 176 2.21 -14.39 34.21
CA ASP A 176 1.74 -13.69 35.41
C ASP A 176 2.46 -12.36 35.68
N ASP A 177 3.75 -12.27 35.36
CA ASP A 177 4.53 -11.05 35.53
C ASP A 177 4.19 -10.00 34.45
N GLU A 178 3.91 -10.45 33.23
CA GLU A 178 3.50 -9.58 32.12
C GLU A 178 2.08 -9.07 32.33
N LYS A 179 1.16 -9.91 32.82
CA LYS A 179 -0.21 -9.51 33.20
C LYS A 179 -0.18 -8.40 34.24
N LYS A 180 0.62 -8.55 35.30
CA LYS A 180 0.80 -7.50 36.33
C LYS A 180 1.36 -6.20 35.73
N ALA A 181 2.33 -6.31 34.83
CA ALA A 181 2.90 -5.14 34.16
C ALA A 181 1.87 -4.43 33.26
N PHE A 182 1.08 -5.20 32.52
CA PHE A 182 0.00 -4.70 31.69
C PHE A 182 -1.10 -4.02 32.50
N THR A 183 -1.61 -4.65 33.56
CA THR A 183 -2.62 -4.05 34.45
C THR A 183 -2.12 -2.73 35.03
N ARG A 184 -0.88 -2.70 35.51
CA ARG A 184 -0.27 -1.48 36.06
C ARG A 184 -0.15 -0.37 35.02
N LEU A 185 0.17 -0.71 33.77
CA LEU A 185 0.25 0.25 32.67
C LEU A 185 -1.14 0.81 32.33
N ALA A 186 -2.13 -0.06 32.19
CA ALA A 186 -3.52 0.32 31.90
C ALA A 186 -4.10 1.24 32.99
N GLU A 187 -3.90 0.88 34.27
CA GLU A 187 -4.28 1.73 35.40
C GLU A 187 -3.62 3.11 35.30
N LYS A 188 -2.31 3.16 35.05
CA LYS A 188 -1.57 4.43 34.94
C LYS A 188 -2.13 5.30 33.81
N MET A 189 -2.39 4.71 32.64
CA MET A 189 -2.99 5.42 31.52
C MET A 189 -4.35 6.01 31.89
N HIS A 190 -5.22 5.22 32.54
CA HIS A 190 -6.51 5.73 33.03
C HIS A 190 -6.35 6.87 34.04
N TYR A 191 -5.40 6.77 34.98
CA TYR A 191 -5.13 7.85 35.93
C TYR A 191 -4.68 9.16 35.25
N ASP A 192 -3.90 9.04 34.18
CA ASP A 192 -3.41 10.18 33.41
C ASP A 192 -4.51 10.78 32.51
N GLU A 193 -5.37 9.95 31.90
CA GLU A 193 -6.53 10.37 31.11
C GLU A 193 -7.59 11.10 31.94
N ILE A 194 -7.91 10.58 33.13
CA ILE A 194 -8.89 11.21 34.03
C ILE A 194 -8.27 12.48 34.67
N GLY A 195 -6.99 12.75 34.46
CA GLY A 195 -6.30 13.96 34.93
C GLY A 195 -6.18 14.05 36.46
N ILE A 196 -6.47 12.97 37.18
CA ILE A 196 -6.42 12.91 38.65
C ILE A 196 -4.98 13.13 39.14
N SER A 197 -3.99 12.68 38.36
CA SER A 197 -2.57 12.88 38.63
C SER A 197 -2.09 14.33 38.49
N ASN A 198 -2.87 15.20 37.83
CA ASN A 198 -2.59 16.62 37.62
C ASN A 198 -3.26 17.56 38.64
N SER A 199 -3.77 17.01 39.75
CA SER A 199 -4.41 17.81 40.80
C SER A 199 -3.50 18.91 41.37
N CYS A 200 -4.01 20.14 41.41
CA CYS A 200 -3.38 21.31 42.01
C CYS A 200 -3.21 21.19 43.54
N PHE A 201 -3.78 20.15 44.16
CA PHE A 201 -3.79 19.90 45.60
C PHE A 201 -2.69 18.95 46.08
N LYS A 202 -1.60 18.77 45.31
CA LYS A 202 -0.45 17.99 45.78
C LYS A 202 0.05 18.59 47.10
N LYS A 203 -0.05 17.81 48.18
CA LYS A 203 0.46 18.16 49.50
C LYS A 203 1.95 18.42 49.34
N GLN A 204 2.35 19.69 49.38
CA GLN A 204 3.76 20.02 49.49
C GLN A 204 4.20 19.49 50.86
N ASN A 205 4.91 18.37 50.86
CA ASN A 205 5.58 17.89 52.06
C ASN A 205 6.60 18.96 52.44
N LYS A 206 6.30 19.64 53.54
CA LYS A 206 7.16 20.63 54.20
C LYS A 206 8.06 19.92 55.19
#